data_AF-A0A521MRZ8-F1
#
_entry.id   AF-A0A521MRZ8-F1
#
_cell.length_a   1.000
_cell.length_b   1.000
_cell.length_c   1.000
_cell.angle_alpha   90.00
_cell.angle_beta   90.00
_cell.angle_gamma   90.00
#
_symmetry.space_group_name_H-M   'P 1'
#
loop_
_entity.id
_entity.type
_entity.pdbx_description
1 polymer ?
#
loop_
_entity_poly.entity_id
_entity_poly.type
_entity_poly.pdbx_seq_one_letter_code
_entity_poly.pdbx_strand_id
1 'polypeptide(L)'
;MKKMLLFFFFSVGMVAMAQAQQAPAAKDSTLQHYVGKYKFPDGSVVAEVTVALVDGALEMSSSAGTSALEKQEGEDLYTIVQFQGTAKFVRDTNKKVIGVSINAMGYQLEGTKSDAIAFNRKNHLNQRISPLLVR
;
A
#
# COMPACT_ATOMS: atom_id res chain seq x y z
N MET A 1 54.34 56.28 3.76
CA MET A 1 53.18 56.06 4.65
C MET A 1 52.12 55.33 3.82
N LYS A 2 51.95 54.01 3.96
CA LYS A 2 51.07 53.29 4.92
C LYS A 2 49.59 53.69 4.79
N LYS A 3 48.78 52.67 4.42
CA LYS A 3 47.35 52.42 4.71
C LYS A 3 46.26 53.06 3.82
N MET A 4 45.57 52.16 3.10
CA MET A 4 44.17 51.76 3.35
C MET A 4 43.03 52.63 2.80
N LEU A 5 42.31 52.10 1.80
CA LEU A 5 40.83 52.14 1.66
C LEU A 5 40.45 51.29 0.42
N LEU A 6 40.00 50.03 0.54
CA LEU A 6 38.63 49.57 0.76
C LEU A 6 37.56 50.20 -0.18
N PHE A 7 37.25 49.54 -1.29
CA PHE A 7 35.98 49.60 -2.02
C PHE A 7 35.72 48.20 -2.60
N PHE A 8 35.12 47.28 -1.84
CA PHE A 8 33.68 47.00 -1.74
C PHE A 8 32.96 46.75 -3.08
N PHE A 9 32.95 45.48 -3.46
CA PHE A 9 31.77 44.68 -3.82
C PHE A 9 30.68 45.35 -4.66
N PHE A 10 30.68 45.09 -5.97
CA PHE A 10 29.45 45.00 -6.75
C PHE A 10 29.63 44.13 -8.00
N SER A 11 29.69 42.81 -7.84
CA SER A 11 29.42 41.87 -8.94
C SER A 11 28.30 40.93 -8.52
N VAL A 12 27.08 41.37 -8.87
CA VAL A 12 25.86 40.57 -8.83
C VAL A 12 26.01 39.42 -9.84
N GLY A 13 26.41 38.26 -9.35
CA GLY A 13 26.32 37.00 -10.08
C GLY A 13 24.95 36.38 -9.86
N MET A 14 24.02 36.63 -10.79
CA MET A 14 22.73 35.96 -10.86
C MET A 14 22.97 34.50 -11.28
N VAL A 15 23.10 33.59 -10.31
CA VAL A 15 23.01 32.15 -10.58
C VAL A 15 21.57 31.74 -10.31
N ALA A 16 20.78 31.66 -11.37
CA ALA A 16 19.50 30.97 -11.35
C ALA A 16 19.76 29.47 -11.18
N MET A 17 19.92 29.01 -9.94
CA MET A 17 19.81 27.60 -9.63
C MET A 17 18.34 27.22 -9.63
N ALA A 18 17.85 26.76 -10.78
CA ALA A 18 16.65 25.96 -10.88
C ALA A 18 16.89 24.64 -10.13
N GLN A 19 16.74 24.68 -8.80
CA GLN A 19 16.55 23.47 -8.03
C GLN A 19 15.15 22.96 -8.35
N ALA A 20 15.06 22.18 -9.43
CA ALA A 20 13.98 21.23 -9.59
C ALA A 20 13.86 20.48 -8.26
N GLN A 21 12.73 20.65 -7.59
CA GLN A 21 12.33 19.79 -6.49
C GLN A 21 12.43 18.35 -6.99
N GLN A 22 13.52 17.69 -6.64
CA GLN A 22 13.57 16.25 -6.59
C GLN A 22 12.61 15.87 -5.46
N ALA A 23 11.33 15.69 -5.83
CA ALA A 23 10.46 14.82 -5.08
C ALA A 23 11.27 13.54 -4.79
N PRO A 24 11.29 13.03 -3.56
CA PRO A 24 11.95 11.76 -3.29
C PRO A 24 11.36 10.77 -4.27
N ALA A 25 12.20 10.22 -5.17
CA ALA A 25 11.82 9.08 -5.96
C ALA A 25 11.33 8.04 -4.94
N ALA A 26 10.02 7.81 -4.91
CA ALA A 26 9.44 6.77 -4.09
C ALA A 26 10.26 5.52 -4.41
N LYS A 27 11.00 5.03 -3.41
CA LYS A 27 11.77 3.80 -3.52
C LYS A 27 10.71 2.70 -3.61
N ASP A 28 10.22 2.49 -4.82
CA ASP A 28 9.16 1.55 -5.18
C ASP A 28 9.75 0.14 -5.08
N SER A 29 10.09 -0.26 -3.85
CA SER A 29 10.35 -1.65 -3.55
C SER A 29 9.02 -2.36 -3.81
N THR A 30 9.01 -3.27 -4.79
CA THR A 30 7.82 -4.02 -5.22
C THR A 30 7.09 -4.70 -4.05
N LEU A 31 7.79 -4.93 -2.93
CA LEU A 31 7.25 -5.49 -1.70
C LEU A 31 6.36 -4.50 -0.92
N GLN A 32 6.55 -3.20 -1.08
CA GLN A 32 5.77 -2.17 -0.38
C GLN A 32 4.29 -2.19 -0.77
N HIS A 33 3.96 -2.70 -1.96
CA HIS A 33 2.57 -2.86 -2.38
C HIS A 33 1.78 -3.80 -1.45
N TYR A 34 2.44 -4.76 -0.81
CA TYR A 34 1.79 -5.73 0.08
C TYR A 34 1.70 -5.25 1.53
N VAL A 35 2.55 -4.31 1.95
CA VAL A 35 2.57 -3.80 3.33
C VAL A 35 1.25 -3.10 3.66
N GLY A 36 0.68 -3.42 4.81
CA GLY A 36 -0.56 -2.84 5.33
C GLY A 36 -1.40 -3.83 6.12
N LYS A 37 -2.54 -3.34 6.61
CA LYS A 37 -3.51 -4.12 7.39
C LYS A 37 -4.60 -4.67 6.49
N TYR A 38 -4.94 -5.94 6.66
CA TYR A 38 -6.01 -6.63 5.94
C TYR A 38 -7.06 -7.10 6.93
N LYS A 39 -8.31 -6.69 6.72
CA LYS A 39 -9.45 -7.04 7.57
C LYS A 39 -10.27 -8.12 6.94
N PHE A 40 -10.60 -9.14 7.72
CA PHE A 40 -11.49 -10.22 7.34
C PHE A 40 -12.94 -9.90 7.76
N PRO A 41 -13.95 -10.58 7.17
CA PRO A 41 -15.34 -10.43 7.59
C PRO A 41 -15.54 -10.75 9.08
N ASP A 42 -16.51 -10.10 9.71
CA ASP A 42 -16.88 -10.38 11.09
C ASP A 42 -17.23 -11.86 11.30
N GLY A 43 -16.79 -12.43 12.41
CA GLY A 43 -16.93 -13.86 12.72
C GLY A 43 -15.84 -14.77 12.15
N SER A 44 -14.85 -14.22 11.43
CA SER A 44 -13.65 -14.96 11.01
C SER A 44 -12.80 -15.39 12.21
N VAL A 45 -12.09 -16.51 12.09
CA VAL A 45 -11.20 -17.04 13.15
C VAL A 45 -10.04 -16.11 13.50
N VAL A 46 -9.70 -15.21 12.57
CA VAL A 46 -8.77 -14.09 12.75
C VAL A 46 -9.46 -12.86 12.18
N ALA A 47 -9.53 -11.77 12.95
CA ALA A 47 -10.21 -10.55 12.52
C ALA A 47 -9.41 -9.74 11.50
N GLU A 48 -8.08 -9.72 11.65
CA GLU A 48 -7.18 -8.98 10.77
C GLU A 48 -5.77 -9.56 10.79
N VAL A 49 -5.03 -9.30 9.71
CA VAL A 49 -3.58 -9.52 9.64
C VAL A 49 -2.88 -8.23 9.25
N THR A 50 -1.68 -8.02 9.75
CA THR A 50 -0.79 -6.92 9.35
C THR A 50 0.38 -7.50 8.59
N VAL A 51 0.65 -6.98 7.39
CA VAL A 51 1.83 -7.31 6.60
C VAL A 51 2.82 -6.16 6.72
N ALA A 52 4.06 -6.46 7.09
CA ALA A 52 5.15 -5.50 7.26
C ALA A 52 6.39 -5.95 6.49
N LEU A 53 7.30 -5.01 6.24
CA LEU A 53 8.63 -5.29 5.71
C LEU A 53 9.63 -5.23 6.86
N VAL A 54 10.22 -6.37 7.20
CA VAL A 54 11.21 -6.52 8.28
C VAL A 54 12.50 -7.07 7.66
N ASP A 55 13.60 -6.34 7.82
CA ASP A 55 14.92 -6.71 7.27
C ASP A 55 14.91 -7.04 5.76
N GLY A 56 14.00 -6.41 5.01
CA GLY A 56 13.85 -6.61 3.57
C GLY A 56 12.98 -7.81 3.17
N ALA A 57 12.46 -8.57 4.13
CA ALA A 57 11.52 -9.66 3.92
C ALA A 57 10.11 -9.26 4.39
N LEU A 58 9.08 -9.90 3.81
CA LEU A 58 7.71 -9.70 4.26
C LEU A 58 7.41 -10.57 5.48
N GLU A 59 6.76 -9.97 6.46
CA GLU A 59 6.26 -10.64 7.66
C GLU A 59 4.75 -10.39 7.79
N MET A 60 4.01 -11.40 8.24
CA MET A 60 2.58 -11.32 8.52
C MET A 60 2.32 -11.61 10.00
N SER A 61 1.56 -10.74 10.65
CA SER A 61 1.23 -10.84 12.08
C SER A 61 -0.27 -10.74 12.30
N SER A 62 -0.79 -11.57 13.21
CA SER A 62 -2.21 -11.63 13.58
C SER A 62 -2.38 -12.01 15.05
N SER A 63 -3.62 -12.13 15.52
CA SER A 63 -3.93 -12.68 16.85
C SER A 63 -3.49 -14.14 17.01
N ALA A 64 -3.30 -14.88 15.92
CA ALA A 64 -2.81 -16.27 15.96
C ALA A 64 -1.28 -16.38 16.03
N GLY A 65 -0.56 -15.26 15.82
CA GLY A 65 0.90 -15.22 15.82
C GLY A 65 1.48 -14.56 14.56
N THR A 66 2.79 -14.71 14.40
CA THR A 66 3.61 -14.07 13.38
C THR A 66 4.31 -15.10 12.51
N SER A 67 4.45 -14.81 11.21
CA SER A 67 5.16 -15.66 10.25
C SER A 67 5.85 -14.83 9.17
N ALA A 68 7.03 -15.28 8.76
CA ALA A 68 7.62 -14.84 7.50
C ALA A 68 6.75 -15.25 6.30
N LEU A 69 6.81 -14.44 5.24
CA LEU A 69 6.21 -14.72 3.94
C LEU A 69 7.29 -14.96 2.90
N GLU A 70 7.31 -16.18 2.36
CA GLU A 70 8.27 -16.57 1.33
C GLU A 70 7.62 -16.57 -0.05
N LYS A 71 8.26 -15.96 -1.04
CA LYS A 71 7.71 -15.88 -2.39
C LYS A 71 7.62 -17.28 -3.01
N GLN A 72 6.47 -17.60 -3.61
CA GLN A 72 6.29 -18.82 -4.41
C GLN A 72 6.32 -18.51 -5.92
N GLU A 73 6.41 -19.58 -6.71
CA GLU A 73 6.18 -19.52 -8.15
C GLU A 73 4.72 -19.10 -8.40
N GLY A 74 4.54 -17.92 -8.99
CA GLY A 74 3.23 -17.31 -9.19
C GLY A 74 3.21 -15.82 -8.85
N GLU A 75 2.36 -15.08 -9.55
CA GLU A 75 2.14 -13.67 -9.24
C GLU A 75 1.45 -13.56 -7.88
N ASP A 76 1.96 -12.64 -7.03
CA ASP A 76 1.35 -12.32 -5.74
C ASP A 76 1.14 -13.50 -4.75
N LEU A 77 1.81 -14.63 -4.97
CA LEU A 77 1.68 -15.83 -4.14
C LEU A 77 2.87 -16.01 -3.19
N TYR A 78 2.57 -16.30 -1.91
CA TYR A 78 3.54 -16.47 -0.85
C TYR A 78 3.19 -17.65 0.06
N THR A 79 4.20 -18.36 0.57
CA THR A 79 4.08 -19.33 1.66
C THR A 79 4.01 -18.58 2.99
N ILE A 80 3.11 -19.00 3.87
CA ILE A 80 3.08 -18.59 5.27
C ILE A 80 3.83 -19.67 6.07
N VAL A 81 5.13 -19.45 6.30
CA VAL A 81 6.07 -20.47 6.79
C VAL A 81 5.61 -21.14 8.08
N GLN A 82 5.29 -20.37 9.12
CA GLN A 82 4.96 -20.90 10.46
C GLN A 82 3.64 -21.67 10.50
N PHE A 83 2.74 -21.39 9.55
CA PHE A 83 1.41 -21.98 9.51
C PHE A 83 1.22 -22.96 8.34
N GLN A 84 2.29 -23.25 7.60
CA GLN A 84 2.29 -24.14 6.42
C GLN A 84 1.14 -23.84 5.45
N GLY A 85 0.91 -22.55 5.22
CA GLY A 85 -0.21 -22.05 4.42
C GLY A 85 0.24 -21.21 3.24
N THR A 86 -0.73 -20.61 2.55
CA THR A 86 -0.48 -19.71 1.43
C THR A 86 -1.22 -18.39 1.59
N ALA A 87 -0.58 -17.28 1.24
CA ALA A 87 -1.17 -15.97 1.07
C ALA A 87 -1.09 -15.56 -0.40
N LYS A 88 -2.26 -15.36 -1.05
CA LYS A 88 -2.37 -14.83 -2.41
C LYS A 88 -2.93 -13.40 -2.35
N PHE A 89 -2.12 -12.42 -2.72
CA PHE A 89 -2.59 -11.04 -2.77
C PHE A 89 -3.48 -10.81 -4.00
N VAL A 90 -4.47 -9.94 -3.84
CA VAL A 90 -5.45 -9.61 -4.88
C VAL A 90 -5.25 -8.18 -5.31
N ARG A 91 -5.15 -7.96 -6.63
CA ARG A 91 -5.02 -6.63 -7.24
C ARG A 91 -6.32 -6.17 -7.89
N ASP A 92 -6.50 -4.86 -7.93
CA ASP A 92 -7.56 -4.22 -8.71
C ASP A 92 -7.17 -4.04 -10.19
N THR A 93 -8.04 -3.40 -10.98
CA THR A 93 -7.79 -3.08 -12.39
C THR A 93 -6.62 -2.13 -12.62
N ASN A 94 -6.21 -1.38 -11.59
CA ASN A 94 -5.06 -0.48 -11.60
C ASN A 94 -3.78 -1.16 -11.10
N LYS A 95 -3.80 -2.49 -10.92
CA LYS A 95 -2.71 -3.30 -10.37
C LYS A 95 -2.33 -2.95 -8.93
N LYS A 96 -3.21 -2.26 -8.18
CA LYS A 96 -3.02 -1.97 -6.76
C LYS A 96 -3.46 -3.19 -5.94
N VAL A 97 -2.64 -3.60 -4.97
CA VAL A 97 -3.05 -4.64 -3.99
C VAL A 97 -4.19 -4.10 -3.13
N ILE A 98 -5.34 -4.78 -3.18
CA ILE A 98 -6.56 -4.41 -2.47
C ILE A 98 -7.02 -5.47 -1.47
N GLY A 99 -6.43 -6.66 -1.49
CA GLY A 99 -6.83 -7.74 -0.59
C GLY A 99 -5.84 -8.89 -0.54
N VAL A 100 -6.18 -9.90 0.26
CA VAL A 100 -5.41 -11.13 0.43
C VAL A 100 -6.35 -12.30 0.64
N SER A 101 -6.05 -13.43 0.01
CA SER A 101 -6.70 -14.71 0.24
C SER A 101 -5.71 -15.64 0.94
N ILE A 102 -6.07 -16.14 2.13
CA ILE A 102 -5.22 -16.98 2.98
C ILE A 102 -5.83 -18.38 3.07
N ASN A 103 -5.01 -19.38 2.81
CA ASN A 103 -5.30 -20.77 3.15
C ASN A 103 -4.28 -21.25 4.19
N ALA A 104 -4.72 -21.57 5.40
CA ALA A 104 -3.84 -22.07 6.45
C ALA A 104 -4.63 -22.87 7.48
N MET A 105 -4.05 -23.98 7.96
CA MET A 105 -4.63 -24.79 9.04
C MET A 105 -6.10 -25.22 8.80
N GLY A 106 -6.48 -25.41 7.54
CA GLY A 106 -7.85 -25.80 7.14
C GLY A 106 -8.84 -24.63 7.01
N TYR A 107 -8.42 -23.39 7.24
CA TYR A 107 -9.24 -22.19 7.05
C TYR A 107 -8.93 -21.51 5.72
N GLN A 108 -9.98 -21.00 5.07
CA GLN A 108 -9.89 -20.10 3.94
C GLN A 108 -10.42 -18.73 4.36
N LEU A 109 -9.57 -17.71 4.30
CA LEU A 109 -9.89 -16.34 4.71
C LEU A 109 -9.69 -15.39 3.54
N GLU A 110 -10.59 -14.43 3.38
CA GLU A 110 -10.48 -13.38 2.36
C GLU A 110 -10.55 -12.01 3.02
N GLY A 111 -9.44 -11.29 2.98
CA GLY A 111 -9.27 -10.02 3.65
C GLY A 111 -9.19 -8.86 2.68
N THR A 112 -9.79 -7.72 3.04
CA THR A 112 -9.65 -6.45 2.29
C THR A 112 -8.59 -5.58 2.96
N LYS A 113 -7.69 -4.99 2.17
CA LYS A 113 -6.69 -4.06 2.69
C LYS A 113 -7.41 -2.82 3.22
N SER A 114 -7.09 -2.37 4.44
CA SER A 114 -7.79 -1.26 5.11
C SER A 114 -7.65 0.07 4.37
N ASP A 115 -6.62 0.21 3.52
CA ASP A 115 -6.40 1.38 2.66
C ASP A 115 -6.88 1.15 1.20
N ALA A 116 -7.48 -0.01 0.93
CA ALA A 116 -8.24 -0.23 -0.29
C ALA A 116 -9.61 0.39 -0.06
N ILE A 117 -9.85 1.52 -0.73
CA ILE A 117 -11.15 2.17 -0.86
C ILE A 117 -12.20 1.07 -1.00
N ALA A 118 -13.06 0.93 0.00
CA ALA A 118 -14.14 -0.04 0.03
C ALA A 118 -15.06 0.21 -1.17
N PHE A 119 -14.81 -0.47 -2.29
CA PHE A 119 -15.67 -0.40 -3.45
C PHE A 119 -16.88 -1.30 -3.20
N ASN A 120 -17.80 -0.78 -2.40
CA ASN A 120 -19.11 -1.37 -2.17
C ASN A 120 -19.91 -1.36 -3.50
N ARG A 121 -19.80 -2.43 -4.30
CA ARG A 121 -20.62 -2.67 -5.52
C ARG A 121 -22.04 -3.14 -5.22
N LYS A 122 -22.71 -2.58 -4.22
CA LYS A 122 -24.15 -2.80 -4.04
C LYS A 122 -24.86 -1.50 -3.64
N ASN A 123 -24.97 -0.53 -4.56
CA ASN A 123 -26.15 0.36 -4.56
C ASN A 123 -26.47 1.22 -5.81
N HIS A 124 -25.85 1.04 -6.99
CA HIS A 124 -26.05 1.96 -8.12
C HIS A 124 -27.12 1.57 -9.16
N LEU A 125 -28.16 0.80 -8.81
CA LEU A 125 -29.19 0.39 -9.78
C LEU A 125 -30.61 0.94 -9.58
N ASN A 126 -30.92 1.71 -8.52
CA ASN A 126 -32.33 2.01 -8.20
C ASN A 126 -32.78 3.49 -8.16
N GLN A 127 -32.07 4.49 -8.71
CA GLN A 127 -32.61 5.87 -8.74
C GLN A 127 -32.29 6.70 -10.00
N ARG A 128 -32.40 6.10 -11.18
CA ARG A 128 -32.73 6.83 -12.43
C ARG A 128 -33.98 6.12 -12.95
N ILE A 129 -35.18 6.68 -12.94
CA ILE A 129 -35.67 7.73 -13.82
C ILE A 129 -36.99 8.28 -13.22
N SER A 130 -37.12 9.60 -13.07
CA SER A 130 -38.42 10.27 -12.89
C SER A 130 -39.16 10.36 -14.22
N PRO A 131 -40.50 10.32 -14.21
CA PRO A 131 -41.27 11.22 -15.07
C PRO A 131 -42.22 12.06 -14.21
N LEU A 132 -42.04 13.37 -14.19
CA LEU A 132 -42.70 14.31 -15.09
C LEU A 132 -44.20 14.47 -14.73
N LEU A 133 -44.48 15.58 -14.05
CA LEU A 133 -45.64 16.48 -14.23
C LEU A 133 -46.93 15.83 -14.77
N VAL A 134 -47.91 15.60 -13.91
CA VAL A 134 -49.33 15.62 -14.32
C VAL A 134 -50.00 16.71 -13.49
N ARG A 135 -50.67 17.59 -14.25
CA ARG A 135 -51.38 18.82 -13.89
C ARG A 135 -52.09 18.84 -12.55
#